data_AF-A0A2M8R369-F1
#
_entry.id   AF-A0A2M8R369-F1
#
_cell.length_a   1.000
_cell.length_b   1.000
_cell.length_c   1.000
_cell.angle_alpha   90.00
_cell.angle_beta   90.00
_cell.angle_gamma   90.00
#
_symmetry.space_group_name_H-M   'P 1'
#
loop_
_entity.id
_entity.type
_entity.pdbx_description
1 polymer ?
#
loop_
_entity_poly.entity_id
_entity_poly.type
_entity_poly.pdbx_seq_one_letter_code
_entity_poly.pdbx_strand_id
1 'polypeptide(L)'
;MAHTPTHPGEHLAEELRELGITAAELSRQIDVPVNRITGIINGQRGITADTALRLGHWFGTSPQFWMNLQQQYELRLAEKEVGAQVASLPRRVNAQSTRKLGKTA
;
A
#
# COMPACT_ATOMS: atom_id res chain seq x y z
N MET A 1 12.47 -10.78 10.82
CA MET A 1 13.40 -9.71 10.41
C MET A 1 12.57 -8.53 9.93
N ALA A 2 12.82 -7.32 10.41
CA ALA A 2 12.09 -6.14 9.93
C ALA A 2 12.61 -5.78 8.54
N HIS A 3 11.92 -6.23 7.49
CA HIS A 3 12.22 -5.81 6.13
C HIS A 3 11.94 -4.30 6.01
N THR A 4 12.80 -3.54 5.33
CA THR A 4 12.55 -2.13 5.02
C THR A 4 11.16 -1.97 4.36
N PRO A 5 10.36 -0.96 4.72
CA PRO A 5 9.12 -0.67 4.01
C PRO A 5 9.44 -0.34 2.55
N THR A 6 8.96 -1.16 1.62
CA THR A 6 9.12 -0.95 0.18
C THR A 6 8.06 0.03 -0.29
N HIS A 7 8.47 1.15 -0.90
CA HIS A 7 7.52 2.11 -1.45
C HIS A 7 6.84 1.50 -2.68
N PRO A 8 5.52 1.67 -2.90
CA PRO A 8 4.83 1.12 -4.08
C PRO A 8 5.41 1.61 -5.41
N GLY A 9 6.06 2.77 -5.41
CA GLY A 9 6.80 3.30 -6.55
C GLY A 9 8.00 2.46 -6.98
N GLU A 10 8.62 1.70 -6.07
CA GLU A 10 9.68 0.75 -6.44
C GLU A 10 9.11 -0.40 -7.26
N HIS A 11 7.92 -0.90 -6.88
CA HIS A 11 7.23 -1.94 -7.64
C HIS A 11 6.80 -1.41 -9.02
N LEU A 12 6.23 -0.19 -9.07
CA LEU A 12 5.92 0.45 -10.36
C LEU A 12 7.16 0.61 -11.24
N ALA A 13 8.31 0.98 -10.67
CA ALA A 13 9.55 1.13 -11.43
C ALA A 13 10.04 -0.21 -12.01
N GLU A 14 9.87 -1.31 -11.29
CA GLU A 14 10.19 -2.65 -11.79
C GLU A 14 9.30 -3.03 -12.97
N GLU A 15 7.99 -2.88 -12.84
CA GLU A 15 7.03 -3.18 -13.91
C GLU A 15 7.35 -2.39 -15.19
N LEU A 16 7.69 -1.10 -15.08
CA LEU A 16 8.10 -0.29 -16.23
C LEU A 16 9.41 -0.79 -16.87
N ARG A 17 10.37 -1.22 -16.05
CA ARG A 17 11.64 -1.77 -16.52
C ARG A 17 11.45 -3.10 -17.23
N GLU A 18 10.63 -4.01 -16.70
CA GLU A 18 10.31 -5.30 -17.32
C GLU A 18 9.59 -5.12 -18.66
N LEU A 19 8.69 -4.14 -18.76
CA LEU A 19 7.98 -3.81 -19.99
C LEU A 19 8.80 -2.94 -20.97
N GLY A 20 9.96 -2.43 -20.55
CA GLY A 20 10.82 -1.57 -21.37
C GLY A 20 10.19 -0.21 -21.71
N ILE A 21 9.28 0.30 -20.88
CA ILE A 21 8.61 1.59 -21.10
C ILE A 21 9.05 2.65 -20.10
N THR A 22 8.94 3.91 -20.48
CA THR A 22 9.34 5.03 -19.62
C THR A 22 8.16 5.55 -18.78
N ALA A 23 8.45 6.23 -17.67
CA ALA A 23 7.43 6.92 -16.88
C ALA A 23 6.63 7.95 -17.70
N ALA A 24 7.29 8.61 -18.67
CA ALA A 24 6.64 9.56 -19.57
C ALA A 24 5.72 8.87 -20.58
N GLU A 25 6.08 7.67 -21.02
CA GLU A 25 5.23 6.84 -21.87
C GLU A 25 3.98 6.39 -21.09
N LEU A 26 4.16 5.76 -19.92
CA LEU A 26 3.03 5.35 -19.07
C LEU A 26 2.10 6.53 -18.78
N SER A 27 2.65 7.69 -18.40
CA SER A 27 1.83 8.85 -18.03
C SER A 27 0.92 9.33 -19.15
N ARG A 28 1.37 9.24 -20.41
CA ARG A 28 0.53 9.55 -21.58
C ARG A 28 -0.57 8.51 -21.74
N GLN A 29 -0.22 7.23 -21.62
CA GLN A 29 -1.18 6.14 -21.82
C GLN A 29 -2.29 6.09 -20.76
N ILE A 30 -2.00 6.55 -19.54
CA ILE A 30 -2.98 6.60 -18.45
C ILE A 30 -3.55 7.99 -18.18
N ASP A 31 -3.29 8.95 -19.07
CA ASP A 31 -3.79 10.33 -19.02
C ASP A 31 -3.52 11.04 -17.68
N VAL A 32 -2.25 11.11 -17.29
CA VAL A 32 -1.79 11.86 -16.11
C VAL A 32 -0.53 12.67 -16.40
N PRO A 33 -0.26 13.74 -15.64
CA PRO A 33 1.02 14.44 -15.72
C PRO A 33 2.22 13.54 -15.42
N VAL A 34 3.32 13.67 -16.19
CA VAL A 34 4.56 12.89 -16.03
C VAL A 34 5.11 12.98 -14.60
N ASN A 35 5.07 14.17 -14.00
CA ASN A 35 5.55 14.44 -12.65
C ASN A 35 4.82 13.62 -11.56
N ARG A 36 3.60 13.16 -11.85
CA ARG A 36 2.86 12.26 -10.95
C ARG A 36 3.56 10.90 -10.88
N ILE A 37 3.89 10.32 -12.03
CA ILE A 37 4.50 8.99 -12.12
C ILE A 37 5.95 9.01 -11.64
N THR A 38 6.73 10.02 -12.03
CA THR A 38 8.11 10.14 -11.53
C THR A 38 8.14 10.40 -10.02
N GLY A 39 7.21 11.22 -9.49
CA GLY A 39 7.08 11.44 -8.06
C GLY A 39 6.75 10.15 -7.29
N ILE A 40 5.91 9.28 -7.86
CA ILE A 40 5.61 7.97 -7.27
C ILE A 40 6.83 7.07 -7.27
N ILE A 41 7.49 6.91 -8.43
CA ILE A 41 8.70 6.09 -8.58
C ILE A 41 9.81 6.52 -7.62
N ASN A 42 9.99 7.83 -7.44
CA ASN A 42 11.01 8.38 -6.55
C ASN A 42 10.64 8.35 -5.06
N GLY A 43 9.49 7.77 -4.68
CA GLY A 43 9.06 7.71 -3.28
C GLY A 43 8.59 9.05 -2.70
N GLN A 44 8.39 10.06 -3.55
CA GLN A 44 8.01 11.42 -3.13
C GLN A 44 6.49 11.58 -3.05
N ARG A 45 5.73 10.64 -3.62
CA ARG A 45 4.27 10.65 -3.68
C ARG A 45 3.73 9.24 -3.54
N GLY A 46 2.68 9.06 -2.73
CA GLY A 46 1.94 7.80 -2.66
C GLY A 46 0.96 7.61 -3.83
N ILE A 47 0.51 6.37 -4.02
CA ILE A 47 -0.55 6.03 -4.96
C ILE A 47 -1.91 6.45 -4.37
N THR A 48 -2.64 7.29 -5.10
CA THR A 48 -4.03 7.65 -4.80
C THR A 48 -5.02 6.66 -5.42
N ALA A 49 -6.28 6.67 -4.98
CA ALA A 49 -7.33 5.84 -5.57
C ALA A 49 -7.51 6.07 -7.09
N ASP A 50 -7.48 7.34 -7.55
CA ASP A 50 -7.50 7.68 -9.00
C ASP A 50 -6.31 7.05 -9.74
N THR A 51 -5.11 7.13 -9.17
CA THR A 51 -3.92 6.53 -9.77
C THR A 51 -4.01 5.01 -9.78
N ALA A 52 -4.51 4.40 -8.72
CA ALA A 52 -4.70 2.95 -8.63
C ALA A 52 -5.73 2.44 -9.67
N LEU A 53 -6.82 3.17 -9.91
CA LEU A 53 -7.78 2.83 -10.96
C LEU A 53 -7.13 2.84 -12.35
N ARG A 54 -6.34 3.88 -12.63
CA ARG A 54 -5.62 4.05 -13.89
C ARG A 54 -4.55 2.99 -14.12
N LEU A 55 -3.73 2.72 -13.10
CA LEU A 55 -2.72 1.67 -13.15
C LEU A 55 -3.36 0.28 -13.28
N GLY A 56 -4.41 0.00 -12.50
CA GLY A 56 -5.14 -1.27 -12.60
C GLY A 56 -5.70 -1.51 -14.00
N HIS A 57 -6.33 -0.50 -14.59
CA HIS A 57 -6.83 -0.58 -15.96
C HIS A 57 -5.71 -0.85 -16.98
N TRP A 58 -4.59 -0.12 -16.88
CA TRP A 58 -3.49 -0.23 -17.84
C TRP A 58 -2.70 -1.54 -17.73
N PHE A 59 -2.37 -1.96 -16.51
CA PHE A 59 -1.62 -3.19 -16.25
C PHE A 59 -2.48 -4.46 -16.28
N GLY A 60 -3.80 -4.34 -16.43
CA GLY A 60 -4.72 -5.49 -16.31
C GLY A 60 -4.75 -6.08 -14.90
N THR A 61 -4.48 -5.26 -13.87
CA THR A 61 -4.46 -5.65 -12.46
C THR A 61 -5.63 -5.01 -11.70
N SER A 62 -5.91 -5.47 -10.48
CA SER A 62 -6.94 -4.81 -9.67
C SER A 62 -6.45 -3.45 -9.13
N PRO A 63 -7.28 -2.40 -9.06
CA PRO A 63 -6.93 -1.17 -8.36
C PRO A 63 -6.57 -1.42 -6.88
N GLN A 64 -7.19 -2.42 -6.25
CA GLN A 64 -6.91 -2.84 -4.88
C GLN A 64 -5.47 -3.34 -4.72
N PHE A 65 -4.89 -3.98 -5.74
CA PHE A 65 -3.49 -4.40 -5.71
C PHE A 65 -2.57 -3.21 -5.41
N TRP A 66 -2.69 -2.14 -6.18
CA TRP A 66 -1.89 -0.91 -6.00
C TRP A 66 -2.16 -0.21 -4.66
N MET A 67 -3.43 -0.14 -4.25
CA MET A 67 -3.78 0.42 -2.94
C MET A 67 -3.25 -0.42 -1.77
N ASN A 68 -3.16 -1.74 -1.92
CA ASN A 68 -2.61 -2.62 -0.89
C ASN A 68 -1.11 -2.39 -0.71
N LEU A 69 -0.36 -2.16 -1.81
CA LEU A 69 1.05 -1.78 -1.72
C LEU A 69 1.23 -0.46 -0.95
N GLN A 70 0.41 0.55 -1.26
CA GLN A 70 0.42 1.84 -0.55
C GLN A 70 0.11 1.66 0.94
N GLN A 71 -0.98 0.96 1.27
CA GLN A 71 -1.38 0.74 2.67
C GLN A 71 -0.33 -0.02 3.46
N GLN A 72 0.28 -1.07 2.87
CA GLN A 72 1.34 -1.81 3.54
C GLN A 72 2.56 -0.93 3.81
N TYR A 73 2.96 -0.09 2.86
CA TYR A 73 4.06 0.86 3.04
C TYR A 73 3.76 1.84 4.18
N GLU A 74 2.59 2.49 4.15
CA GLU A 74 2.16 3.47 5.15
C GLU A 74 2.04 2.86 6.55
N LEU A 75 1.42 1.69 6.66
CA LEU A 75 1.29 0.98 7.94
C LEU A 75 2.67 0.63 8.51
N ARG A 76 3.60 0.12 7.68
CA ARG A 76 4.95 -0.22 8.18
C ARG A 76 5.77 1.00 8.55
N LEU A 77 5.57 2.14 7.89
CA LEU A 77 6.17 3.40 8.30
C LEU A 77 5.59 3.86 9.65
N ALA A 78 4.27 3.85 9.79
CA ALA A 78 3.59 4.22 11.03
C ALA A 78 3.94 3.27 12.19
N GLU A 79 4.04 1.96 11.96
CA GLU A 79 4.49 0.98 12.95
C GLU A 79 5.90 1.29 13.45
N LYS A 80 6.80 1.73 12.57
CA LYS A 80 8.16 2.13 12.94
C LYS A 80 8.17 3.40 13.80
N GLU A 81 7.28 4.35 13.53
CA GLU A 81 7.23 5.64 14.20
C GLU A 81 6.49 5.59 15.54
N VAL A 82 5.30 4.98 15.56
CA VAL A 82 4.38 5.01 16.71
C VAL A 82 3.98 3.63 17.21
N GLY A 83 4.46 2.54 16.60
CA GLY A 83 4.02 1.18 16.93
C GLY A 83 4.20 0.80 18.40
N ALA A 84 5.31 1.22 19.02
CA ALA A 84 5.56 0.98 20.45
C ALA A 84 4.54 1.71 21.35
N GLN A 85 4.17 2.95 20.98
CA GLN A 85 3.16 3.72 21.70
C GLN A 85 1.78 3.09 21.52
N VAL A 86 1.41 2.75 20.28
CA VAL A 86 0.14 2.08 19.95
C VAL A 86 -0.01 0.75 20.69
N ALA A 87 1.08 -0.01 20.86
CA ALA A 87 1.06 -1.28 21.57
C ALA A 87 0.70 -1.16 23.06
N SER A 88 0.91 0.01 23.67
CA SER A 88 0.53 0.26 25.08
C SER A 88 -0.93 0.68 25.26
N LEU A 89 -1.65 0.97 24.16
CA LEU A 89 -3.05 1.38 24.22
C LEU A 89 -3.98 0.21 24.60
N PRO A 90 -5.11 0.48 25.29
CA PRO A 90 -6.08 -0.53 25.64
C PRO A 90 -6.66 -1.26 24.42
N ARG A 91 -6.80 -2.58 24.50
CA ARG A 91 -7.53 -3.38 23.49
C ARG A 91 -8.96 -3.60 23.96
N ARG A 92 -9.94 -3.37 23.08
CA ARG A 92 -11.34 -3.70 23.36
C ARG A 92 -11.46 -5.22 23.53
N VAL A 93 -11.81 -5.66 24.74
CA VAL A 93 -12.10 -7.07 25.02
C VAL A 93 -13.46 -7.40 24.38
N ASN A 94 -13.51 -8.38 23.48
CA ASN A 94 -14.78 -8.80 22.87
C ASN A 94 -15.57 -9.69 23.84
N ALA A 95 -16.83 -9.35 24.08
CA ALA A 95 -17.75 -10.03 24.99
C ALA A 95 -18.16 -11.47 24.57
N GLN A 96 -17.62 -12.01 23.48
CA GLN A 96 -17.95 -13.36 22.99
C GLN A 96 -17.07 -14.48 23.57
N SER A 97 -15.98 -14.17 24.29
CA SER A 97 -15.14 -15.18 24.96
C SER A 97 -15.70 -15.67 26.31
N THR A 98 -16.70 -15.02 26.90
CA THR A 98 -17.22 -15.38 28.24
C THR A 98 -18.27 -16.49 28.22
N ARG A 99 -18.78 -16.91 27.06
CA ARG A 99 -19.82 -17.96 26.96
C ARG A 99 -19.30 -19.40 27.03
N LYS A 100 -17.99 -19.65 27.06
CA LYS A 100 -17.42 -21.01 27.17
C LYS A 100 -17.05 -21.46 28.59
N LEU A 101 -17.23 -20.62 29.62
CA LEU A 101 -16.92 -20.98 31.00
C LEU A 101 -18.21 -21.03 31.85
N GLY A 102 -19.09 -21.99 31.56
CA GLY A 102 -20.37 -22.12 32.28
C GLY A 102 -21.17 -23.39 31.98
N LYS A 103 -20.55 -24.44 31.42
CA LYS A 103 -21.17 -25.77 31.30
C LYS A 103 -20.23 -26.83 31.87
N THR A 104 -20.15 -26.85 33.19
CA THR A 104 -19.81 -28.04 33.99
C THR A 104 -20.56 -27.91 35.31
N ALA A 105 -21.32 -28.96 35.64
CA ALA A 105 -22.21 -29.14 36.79
C ALA A 105 -23.61 -28.53 36.65
#